data_AF-A0A350T3H2-F1
#
_entry.id   AF-A0A350T3H2-F1
#
_cell.length_a   1.000
_cell.length_b   1.000
_cell.length_c   1.000
_cell.angle_alpha   90.00
_cell.angle_beta   90.00
_cell.angle_gamma   90.00
#
_symmetry.space_group_name_H-M   'P 1'
#
loop_
_entity.id
_entity.type
_entity.pdbx_description
1 polymer ?
#
loop_
_entity_poly.entity_id
_entity_poly.type
_entity_poly.pdbx_seq_one_letter_code
_entity_poly.pdbx_strand_id
1 'polypeptide(L)'
;SPTADDGYAACLAASSDLPESGKIGAGAGATVAKLGAQPAQAGGLGVGVASVGETQIVAIVVLNAAGDIVDPTNGELLSRLDGIAVSARPGRAAAIAGGAAGREGENTTIGAILIGEPVDQLTLARSAIAAHDALARCVVPAHTLFDGDTFFVAAPARADV
;
A
#
# COMPACT_ATOMS: atom_id res chain seq x y z
N SER A 1 -17.06 -1.64 11.64
CA SER A 1 -16.54 -0.95 10.45
C SER A 1 -16.67 0.55 10.64
N PRO A 2 -15.84 1.37 9.96
CA PRO A 2 -15.91 2.83 10.06
C PRO A 2 -17.29 3.39 9.68
N THR A 3 -17.64 4.51 10.30
CA THR A 3 -18.87 5.27 10.10
C THR A 3 -18.57 6.65 9.49
N ALA A 4 -19.60 7.42 9.17
CA ALA A 4 -19.42 8.80 8.71
C ALA A 4 -18.75 9.68 9.76
N ASP A 5 -19.06 9.47 11.05
CA ASP A 5 -18.48 10.24 12.16
C ASP A 5 -16.98 9.95 12.31
N ASP A 6 -16.55 8.71 12.10
CA ASP A 6 -15.13 8.34 12.10
C ASP A 6 -14.37 9.08 10.99
N GLY A 7 -14.97 9.18 9.80
CA GLY A 7 -14.41 9.93 8.68
C GLY A 7 -14.32 11.43 8.97
N TYR A 8 -15.37 12.02 9.55
CA TYR A 8 -15.38 13.42 9.95
C TYR A 8 -14.34 13.71 11.03
N ALA A 9 -14.21 12.85 12.04
CA ALA A 9 -13.20 12.96 13.08
C ALA A 9 -11.77 12.88 12.50
N ALA A 10 -11.54 11.98 11.54
CA ALA A 10 -10.26 11.90 10.83
C ALA A 10 -9.94 13.20 10.07
N CYS A 11 -10.93 13.82 9.43
CA CYS A 11 -10.75 15.13 8.78
C CYS A 11 -10.41 16.24 9.78
N LEU A 12 -11.05 16.26 10.94
CA LEU A 12 -10.75 17.25 11.99
C LEU A 12 -9.36 17.05 12.61
N ALA A 13 -8.86 15.82 12.66
CA ALA A 13 -7.54 15.49 13.19
C ALA A 13 -6.41 15.67 12.17
N ALA A 14 -6.72 15.95 10.90
CA ALA A 14 -5.72 16.11 9.85
C ALA A 14 -4.79 17.31 10.15
N SER A 15 -3.49 17.11 9.96
CA SER A 15 -2.46 18.15 10.12
C SER A 15 -1.47 18.13 8.96
N SER A 16 -0.54 19.08 8.96
CA SER A 16 0.60 19.12 8.04
C SER A 16 1.74 18.17 8.42
N ASP A 17 1.64 17.51 9.58
CA ASP A 17 2.67 16.59 10.06
C ASP A 17 2.55 15.24 9.35
N LEU A 18 3.68 14.54 9.22
CA LEU A 18 3.64 13.17 8.73
C LEU A 18 2.90 12.29 9.75
N PRO A 19 1.93 11.47 9.31
CA PRO A 19 1.25 10.58 10.23
C PRO A 19 2.21 9.49 10.74
N GLU A 20 1.92 8.98 11.93
CA GLU A 20 2.59 7.78 12.43
C GLU A 20 2.31 6.58 11.51
N SER A 21 3.25 5.65 11.42
CA SER A 21 3.02 4.37 10.73
C SER A 21 2.55 3.31 11.72
N GLY A 22 1.76 2.33 11.24
CA GLY A 22 1.31 1.18 12.01
C GLY A 22 -0.21 1.00 11.99
N LYS A 23 -0.75 0.48 13.09
CA LYS A 23 -2.17 0.12 13.24
C LYS A 23 -3.03 1.32 13.65
N ILE A 24 -3.01 2.37 12.83
CA ILE A 24 -3.76 3.60 13.07
C ILE A 24 -4.76 3.85 11.94
N GLY A 25 -5.88 4.51 12.26
CA GLY A 25 -6.91 4.86 11.28
C GLY A 25 -7.32 3.67 10.42
N ALA A 26 -7.28 3.83 9.10
CA ALA A 26 -7.57 2.76 8.13
C ALA A 26 -6.62 1.55 8.23
N GLY A 27 -5.42 1.73 8.79
CA GLY A 27 -4.46 0.65 9.05
C GLY A 27 -4.78 -0.22 10.27
N ALA A 28 -5.72 0.18 11.14
CA ALA A 28 -5.98 -0.51 12.41
C ALA A 28 -6.36 -2.00 12.25
N GLY A 29 -7.11 -2.34 11.18
CA GLY A 29 -7.53 -3.70 10.85
C GLY A 29 -6.77 -4.33 9.68
N ALA A 30 -5.76 -3.66 9.14
CA ALA A 30 -5.07 -4.10 7.93
C ALA A 30 -4.21 -5.35 8.19
N THR A 31 -4.25 -6.30 7.26
CA THR A 31 -3.51 -7.57 7.33
C THR A 31 -2.92 -7.92 5.96
N VAL A 32 -1.86 -8.71 5.94
CA VAL A 32 -1.11 -9.09 4.73
C VAL A 32 -0.80 -10.59 4.68
N ALA A 33 -0.23 -11.07 3.56
CA ALA A 33 0.22 -12.46 3.39
C ALA A 33 -0.88 -13.49 3.70
N LYS A 34 -2.02 -13.31 3.04
CA LYS A 34 -3.26 -14.09 3.24
C LYS A 34 -3.38 -15.27 2.28
N LEU A 35 -2.52 -15.30 1.27
CA LEU A 35 -2.45 -16.41 0.33
C LEU A 35 -1.52 -17.48 0.88
N GLY A 36 -1.97 -18.73 0.88
CA GLY A 36 -1.19 -19.89 1.31
C GLY A 36 -1.49 -20.37 2.72
N ALA A 37 -0.64 -21.26 3.22
CA ALA A 37 -0.89 -21.99 4.47
C ALA A 37 -0.49 -21.22 5.74
N GLN A 38 0.06 -20.02 5.60
CA GLN A 38 0.48 -19.20 6.74
C GLN A 38 -0.68 -18.34 7.23
N PRO A 39 -0.77 -18.08 8.55
CA PRO A 39 -1.72 -17.10 9.06
C PRO A 39 -1.34 -15.71 8.56
N ALA A 40 -2.37 -14.89 8.31
CA ALA A 40 -2.20 -13.50 7.92
C ALA A 40 -1.34 -12.74 8.94
N GLN A 41 -0.47 -11.88 8.44
CA GLN A 41 0.40 -11.02 9.25
C GLN A 41 -0.23 -9.64 9.44
N ALA A 42 0.26 -8.90 10.43
CA ALA A 42 -0.14 -7.51 10.63
C ALA A 42 0.28 -6.66 9.41
N GLY A 43 -0.68 -5.96 8.82
CA GLY A 43 -0.44 -4.86 7.91
C GLY A 43 -0.46 -3.53 8.66
N GLY A 44 -0.80 -2.46 7.97
CA GLY A 44 -0.98 -1.14 8.58
C GLY A 44 -0.88 0.00 7.59
N LEU A 45 -0.90 1.22 8.13
CA LEU A 45 -0.54 2.43 7.42
C LEU A 45 0.98 2.59 7.43
N GLY A 46 1.57 2.89 6.28
CA GLY A 46 2.98 3.22 6.13
C GLY A 46 3.16 4.56 5.44
N VAL A 47 4.19 5.29 5.84
CA VAL A 47 4.57 6.59 5.26
C VAL A 47 5.99 6.51 4.71
N GLY A 48 6.19 6.95 3.48
CA GLY A 48 7.49 7.09 2.83
C GLY A 48 7.67 8.50 2.30
N VAL A 49 8.89 9.03 2.41
CA VAL A 49 9.24 10.36 1.89
C VAL A 49 10.48 10.24 1.02
N ALA A 50 10.45 10.89 -0.14
CA ALA A 50 11.58 11.01 -1.04
C ALA A 50 11.68 12.44 -1.57
N SER A 51 12.85 12.80 -2.09
CA SER A 51 13.06 14.09 -2.74
C SER A 51 13.60 13.90 -4.16
N VAL A 52 13.11 14.72 -5.09
CA VAL A 52 13.65 14.85 -6.45
C VAL A 52 14.06 16.31 -6.62
N GLY A 53 15.34 16.60 -6.50
CA GLY A 53 15.80 17.98 -6.31
C GLY A 53 15.23 18.55 -5.01
N GLU A 54 14.61 19.73 -5.11
CA GLU A 54 13.95 20.41 -3.98
C GLU A 54 12.52 19.91 -3.73
N THR A 55 11.97 19.09 -4.63
CA THR A 55 10.58 18.63 -4.57
C THR A 55 10.47 17.42 -3.67
N GLN A 56 9.69 17.55 -2.58
CA GLN A 56 9.34 16.44 -1.72
C GLN A 56 8.16 15.65 -2.30
N ILE A 57 8.24 14.33 -2.22
CA ILE A 57 7.17 13.40 -2.56
C ILE A 57 6.87 12.55 -1.32
N VAL A 58 5.61 12.49 -0.92
CA VAL A 58 5.15 11.70 0.22
C VAL A 58 4.22 10.60 -0.28
N ALA A 59 4.48 9.37 0.13
CA ALA A 59 3.60 8.23 -0.08
C ALA A 59 2.98 7.83 1.27
N ILE A 60 1.65 7.79 1.34
CA ILE A 60 0.90 7.26 2.50
C ILE A 60 0.09 6.07 1.99
N VAL A 61 0.34 4.88 2.54
CA VAL A 61 -0.24 3.63 2.02
C VAL A 61 -0.80 2.78 3.15
N VAL A 62 -2.06 2.37 3.04
CA VAL A 62 -2.65 1.35 3.90
C VAL A 62 -2.51 0.01 3.21
N LEU A 63 -1.67 -0.85 3.77
CA LEU A 63 -1.32 -2.14 3.19
C LEU A 63 -2.19 -3.25 3.79
N ASN A 64 -3.24 -3.63 3.05
CA ASN A 64 -4.13 -4.76 3.36
C ASN A 64 -4.16 -5.75 2.19
N ALA A 65 -3.02 -6.37 1.89
CA ALA A 65 -2.80 -7.14 0.67
C ALA A 65 -3.03 -8.65 0.82
N ALA A 66 -3.44 -9.32 -0.26
CA ALA A 66 -3.48 -10.78 -0.28
C ALA A 66 -2.07 -11.41 -0.32
N GLY A 67 -1.19 -10.86 -1.16
CA GLY A 67 0.12 -11.43 -1.48
C GLY A 67 1.18 -11.36 -0.37
N ASP A 68 2.32 -12.01 -0.66
CA ASP A 68 3.52 -11.98 0.16
C ASP A 68 4.15 -10.58 0.13
N ILE A 69 4.53 -10.04 1.29
CA ILE A 69 5.28 -8.78 1.37
C ILE A 69 6.77 -9.04 1.24
N VAL A 70 7.42 -8.36 0.29
CA VAL A 70 8.82 -8.55 -0.06
C VAL A 70 9.58 -7.23 -0.06
N ASP A 71 10.85 -7.29 0.32
CA ASP A 71 11.78 -6.17 0.13
C ASP A 71 12.12 -6.07 -1.37
N PRO A 72 11.82 -4.94 -2.03
CA PRO A 72 12.01 -4.79 -3.47
C PRO A 72 13.48 -4.63 -3.88
N THR A 73 14.41 -4.51 -2.92
CA THR A 73 15.86 -4.31 -3.14
C THR A 73 16.62 -5.63 -3.18
N ASN A 74 16.30 -6.55 -2.26
CA ASN A 74 17.01 -7.81 -2.09
C ASN A 74 16.12 -9.05 -2.26
N GLY A 75 14.79 -8.89 -2.34
CA GLY A 75 13.84 -9.98 -2.44
C GLY A 75 13.65 -10.78 -1.15
N GLU A 76 13.93 -10.24 0.03
CA GLU A 76 13.59 -10.88 1.29
C GLU A 76 12.07 -10.90 1.50
N LEU A 77 11.52 -12.02 1.94
CA LEU A 77 10.14 -12.14 2.42
C LEU A 77 10.02 -11.47 3.79
N LEU A 78 9.47 -10.26 3.83
CA LEU A 78 9.28 -9.47 5.05
C LEU A 78 8.09 -9.97 5.87
N SER A 79 7.11 -10.60 5.22
CA SER A 79 5.93 -11.18 5.87
C SER A 79 6.16 -12.61 6.40
N ARG A 80 7.42 -13.03 6.58
CA ARG A 80 7.77 -14.38 7.00
C ARG A 80 7.50 -14.59 8.49
N LEU A 81 7.02 -15.78 8.83
CA LEU A 81 7.09 -16.31 10.20
C LEU A 81 8.44 -16.95 10.51
N ASP A 82 8.74 -17.15 11.79
CA ASP A 82 9.92 -17.89 12.21
C ASP A 82 9.95 -19.29 11.60
N GLY A 83 11.14 -19.70 11.13
CA GLY A 83 11.34 -20.98 10.44
C GLY A 83 11.01 -20.96 8.94
N ILE A 84 10.46 -19.87 8.40
CA ILE A 84 10.26 -19.69 6.96
C ILE A 84 11.50 -19.05 6.35
N ALA A 85 12.02 -19.64 5.28
CA ALA A 85 13.18 -19.12 4.57
C ALA A 85 12.90 -17.71 4.00
N VAL A 86 13.90 -16.83 4.07
CA VAL A 86 13.84 -15.45 3.54
C VAL A 86 13.50 -15.39 2.04
N SER A 87 13.84 -16.43 1.29
CA SER A 87 13.55 -16.54 -0.15
C SER A 87 12.22 -17.24 -0.45
N ALA A 88 11.50 -17.73 0.56
CA ALA A 88 10.22 -18.40 0.36
C ALA A 88 9.16 -17.44 -0.18
N ARG A 89 8.16 -18.00 -0.86
CA ARG A 89 6.99 -17.27 -1.40
C ARG A 89 5.73 -18.12 -1.27
N PRO A 90 5.22 -18.30 -0.04
CA PRO A 90 4.08 -19.20 0.22
C PRO A 90 2.82 -18.74 -0.50
N GLY A 91 2.51 -17.43 -0.51
CA GLY A 91 1.36 -16.89 -1.20
C GLY A 91 1.47 -17.02 -2.71
N ARG A 92 2.64 -16.75 -3.27
CA ARG A 92 2.90 -16.98 -4.71
C ARG A 92 2.74 -18.46 -5.08
N ALA A 93 3.29 -19.37 -4.29
CA ALA A 93 3.20 -20.81 -4.55
C ALA A 93 1.74 -21.28 -4.53
N ALA A 94 0.96 -20.82 -3.55
CA ALA A 94 -0.47 -21.13 -3.44
C ALA A 94 -1.28 -20.60 -4.63
N ALA A 95 -1.00 -19.37 -5.08
CA ALA A 95 -1.64 -18.78 -6.25
C ALA A 95 -1.38 -19.58 -7.53
N ILE A 96 -0.13 -19.99 -7.77
CA ILE A 96 0.24 -20.81 -8.93
C ILE A 96 -0.42 -22.19 -8.88
N ALA A 97 -0.52 -22.78 -7.69
CA ALA A 97 -1.15 -24.09 -7.50
C ALA A 97 -2.69 -24.06 -7.64
N GLY A 98 -3.30 -22.88 -7.83
CA GLY A 98 -4.76 -22.71 -7.85
C GLY A 98 -5.42 -22.91 -6.48
N GLY A 99 -4.64 -22.95 -5.40
CA GLY A 99 -5.10 -23.11 -4.02
C GLY A 99 -5.33 -21.80 -3.28
N ALA A 100 -5.14 -20.65 -3.94
CA ALA A 100 -5.45 -19.34 -3.40
C ALA A 100 -6.97 -19.17 -3.27
N ALA A 101 -7.49 -19.40 -2.07
CA ALA A 101 -8.86 -19.08 -1.71
C ALA A 101 -8.91 -17.72 -1.01
N GLY A 102 -9.72 -16.81 -1.53
CA GLY A 102 -10.04 -15.52 -0.92
C GLY A 102 -11.44 -15.10 -1.35
N ARG A 103 -12.04 -14.15 -0.65
CA ARG A 103 -13.26 -13.49 -1.14
C ARG A 103 -12.85 -12.24 -1.91
N GLU A 104 -13.50 -12.02 -3.04
CA GLU A 104 -13.29 -10.83 -3.87
C GLU A 104 -13.49 -9.56 -3.04
N GLY A 105 -12.57 -8.60 -3.16
CA GLY A 105 -12.65 -7.31 -2.49
C GLY A 105 -12.43 -7.29 -0.98
N GLU A 106 -12.02 -8.39 -0.34
CA GLU A 106 -11.65 -8.38 1.10
C GLU A 106 -10.22 -7.84 1.35
N ASN A 107 -9.41 -7.72 0.29
CA ASN A 107 -8.07 -7.17 0.34
C ASN A 107 -8.04 -5.88 -0.46
N THR A 108 -7.36 -4.85 0.03
CA THR A 108 -7.35 -3.53 -0.59
C THR A 108 -6.09 -2.81 -0.14
N THR A 109 -5.13 -2.60 -1.04
CA THR A 109 -4.08 -1.62 -0.79
C THR A 109 -4.56 -0.27 -1.31
N ILE A 110 -4.71 0.71 -0.42
CA ILE A 110 -5.09 2.07 -0.80
C ILE A 110 -3.94 3.02 -0.45
N GLY A 111 -3.54 3.85 -1.41
CA GLY A 111 -2.44 4.78 -1.23
C GLY A 111 -2.72 6.18 -1.78
N ALA A 112 -2.01 7.16 -1.23
CA ALA A 112 -1.94 8.52 -1.72
C ALA A 112 -0.47 8.90 -1.96
N ILE A 113 -0.18 9.43 -3.14
CA ILE A 113 1.11 10.03 -3.49
C ILE A 113 0.91 11.55 -3.58
N LEU A 114 1.61 12.29 -2.73
CA LEU A 114 1.55 13.73 -2.63
C LEU A 114 2.84 14.33 -3.18
N ILE A 115 2.74 15.15 -4.21
CA ILE A 115 3.88 15.84 -4.82
C ILE A 115 3.86 17.28 -4.31
N GLY A 116 4.96 17.75 -3.72
CA GLY A 116 5.03 19.04 -3.03
C GLY A 116 5.00 20.27 -3.93
N GLU A 117 5.03 20.11 -5.26
CA GLU A 117 5.01 21.19 -6.23
C GLU A 117 3.93 20.99 -7.30
N PRO A 118 3.44 22.06 -7.95
CA PRO A 118 2.50 21.93 -9.07
C PRO A 118 3.08 21.16 -10.25
N VAL A 119 2.37 20.12 -10.69
CA VAL A 119 2.72 19.32 -11.88
C VAL A 119 1.57 19.27 -12.87
N ASP A 120 1.82 18.80 -14.09
CA ASP A 120 0.76 18.61 -15.08
C ASP A 120 -0.02 17.29 -14.86
N GLN A 121 -1.14 17.17 -15.56
CA GLN A 121 -2.01 15.99 -15.47
C GLN A 121 -1.31 14.70 -15.92
N LEU A 122 -0.36 14.79 -16.84
CA LEU A 122 0.37 13.62 -17.32
C LEU A 122 1.31 13.09 -16.24
N THR A 123 2.02 13.97 -15.52
CA THR A 123 2.85 13.58 -14.38
C THR A 123 2.00 12.94 -13.29
N LEU A 124 0.82 13.48 -12.96
CA LEU A 124 -0.09 12.85 -11.98
C LEU A 124 -0.48 11.42 -12.42
N ALA A 125 -0.91 11.25 -13.67
CA ALA A 125 -1.32 9.95 -14.20
C ALA A 125 -0.15 8.95 -14.25
N ARG A 126 1.05 9.40 -14.65
CA ARG A 126 2.24 8.53 -14.71
C ARG A 126 2.73 8.14 -13.33
N SER A 127 2.64 9.04 -12.35
CA SER A 127 2.94 8.73 -10.95
C SER A 127 1.96 7.70 -10.38
N ALA A 128 0.68 7.73 -10.76
CA ALA A 128 -0.30 6.74 -10.33
C ALA A 128 0.07 5.34 -10.86
N ILE A 129 0.41 5.25 -12.15
CA ILE A 129 0.90 4.00 -12.76
C ILE A 129 2.16 3.51 -12.06
N ALA A 130 3.14 4.40 -11.84
CA ALA A 130 4.39 4.04 -11.17
C ALA A 130 4.17 3.56 -9.72
N ALA A 131 3.16 4.07 -9.02
CA ALA A 131 2.80 3.62 -7.68
C ALA A 131 2.26 2.17 -7.70
N HIS A 132 1.47 1.80 -8.70
CA HIS A 132 1.04 0.41 -8.91
C HIS A 132 2.22 -0.52 -9.26
N ASP A 133 3.15 -0.06 -10.11
CA ASP A 133 4.38 -0.81 -10.40
C ASP A 133 5.23 -1.02 -9.13
N ALA A 134 5.32 0.00 -8.28
CA ALA A 134 6.01 -0.10 -6.99
C ALA A 134 5.31 -1.09 -6.05
N LEU A 135 3.97 -1.09 -5.99
CA LEU A 135 3.21 -2.07 -5.22
C LEU A 135 3.54 -3.51 -5.67
N ALA A 136 3.55 -3.76 -6.99
CA ALA A 136 3.85 -5.07 -7.56
C ALA A 136 5.28 -5.56 -7.29
N ARG A 137 6.22 -4.65 -6.97
CA ARG A 137 7.57 -5.02 -6.51
C ARG A 137 7.63 -5.41 -5.04
N CYS A 138 6.70 -4.92 -4.22
CA CYS A 138 6.66 -5.14 -2.78
C CYS A 138 5.62 -6.19 -2.35
N VAL A 139 4.64 -6.51 -3.21
CA VAL A 139 3.56 -7.45 -2.94
C VAL A 139 3.53 -8.50 -4.04
N VAL A 140 3.62 -9.78 -3.68
CA VAL A 140 3.73 -10.87 -4.65
C VAL A 140 2.81 -12.06 -4.27
N PRO A 141 1.77 -12.37 -5.06
CA PRO A 141 1.24 -11.58 -6.18
C PRO A 141 0.52 -10.31 -5.69
N ALA A 142 0.64 -9.22 -6.45
CA ALA A 142 -0.21 -8.02 -6.34
C ALA A 142 -1.36 -8.08 -7.36
N HIS A 143 -2.32 -7.16 -7.26
CA HIS A 143 -3.40 -6.98 -8.23
C HIS A 143 -4.19 -8.26 -8.54
N THR A 144 -4.39 -9.08 -7.51
CA THR A 144 -5.22 -10.27 -7.66
C THR A 144 -6.69 -9.88 -7.76
N LEU A 145 -7.56 -10.82 -8.17
CA LEU A 145 -9.02 -10.60 -8.13
C LEU A 145 -9.55 -10.33 -6.71
N PHE A 146 -8.75 -10.63 -5.69
CA PHE A 146 -9.08 -10.39 -4.30
C PHE A 146 -8.65 -9.00 -3.80
N ASP A 147 -7.85 -8.27 -4.58
CA ASP A 147 -7.30 -6.98 -4.22
C ASP A 147 -8.04 -5.82 -4.92
N GLY A 148 -8.45 -4.82 -4.13
CA GLY A 148 -8.99 -3.54 -4.59
C GLY A 148 -7.93 -2.44 -4.70
N ASP A 149 -6.75 -2.75 -5.22
CA ASP A 149 -5.60 -1.83 -5.17
C ASP A 149 -5.90 -0.48 -5.85
N THR A 150 -5.70 0.64 -5.13
CA THR A 150 -6.05 1.98 -5.62
C THR A 150 -5.03 3.01 -5.13
N PHE A 151 -4.46 3.79 -6.05
CA PHE A 151 -3.60 4.93 -5.72
C PHE A 151 -4.20 6.25 -6.21
N PHE A 152 -4.28 7.23 -5.30
CA PHE A 152 -4.55 8.63 -5.62
C PHE A 152 -3.24 9.40 -5.73
N VAL A 153 -3.14 10.31 -6.68
CA VAL A 153 -1.98 11.21 -6.79
C VAL A 153 -2.48 12.65 -6.80
N ALA A 154 -1.89 13.47 -5.95
CA ALA A 154 -2.25 14.87 -5.81
C ALA A 154 -1.01 15.77 -5.76
N ALA A 155 -1.20 16.98 -6.25
CA ALA A 155 -0.23 18.06 -6.21
C ALA A 155 -0.97 19.39 -6.00
N PRO A 156 -0.31 20.44 -5.49
CA PRO A 156 -0.88 21.79 -5.48
C PRO A 156 -1.32 22.23 -6.88
N ALA A 157 -2.39 23.02 -6.92
CA ALA A 157 -2.79 23.66 -8.18
C ALA A 157 -1.66 24.56 -8.69
N ARG A 158 -1.50 24.63 -10.02
CA ARG A 158 -0.68 25.68 -10.62
C ARG A 158 -1.31 27.03 -10.26
N ALA A 159 -0.49 27.98 -9.83
CA ALA A 159 -0.96 29.36 -9.72
C ALA A 159 -1.36 29.84 -11.12
N ASP A 160 -2.56 30.38 -11.25
CA ASP A 160 -2.97 31.04 -12.48
C ASP A 160 -2.01 32.21 -12.75
N VAL A 161 -1.41 32.24 -13.95
CA VAL A 161 -0.54 33.34 -14.42
C VAL A 161 -1.36 34.30 -15.26
#